data_AF-A0A478LAZ2-F1
#
_entry.id   AF-A0A478LAZ2-F1
#
_cell.length_a   1.000
_cell.length_b   1.000
_cell.length_c   1.000
_cell.angle_alpha   90.00
_cell.angle_beta   90.00
_cell.angle_gamma   90.00
#
_symmetry.space_group_name_H-M   'P 1'
#
loop_
_entity.id
_entity.type
_entity.pdbx_description
1 polymer ?
#
loop_
_entity_poly.entity_id
_entity_poly.type
_entity_poly.pdbx_seq_one_letter_code
_entity_poly.pdbx_strand_id
1 'polypeptide(L)'
;MSGKVLRSRGGETRVLRPGYVKPKHRLDYQQAVERLPGEDPARLNDPAYRRLRILTDNLKQEEQAIVQVEEMQAVSAVLQGKYTMSGEQFETVEVDFGRSAANNITQAGGREWSKQNADTFDPTHDLDAYCDFASGTINIAIMDGTVWRMLNGFKLFREKLDTRRGSKSELETALKDLGSVVFFKGYYGDLAIMVAKTTYVDENGDEQRYLPEGTLILGNTQVEGVRCYGAIQDNQALSEGITSAIRYPKHWLEVGDPGCEYTMTQSAPLMVLPDPDAFVVVQVK
;
A
#
# COMPACT_ATOMS: atom_id res chain seq x y z
N MET A 1 6.95 -30.54 45.47
CA MET A 1 5.92 -29.82 44.68
C MET A 1 5.96 -30.35 43.27
N SER A 2 4.84 -30.82 42.74
CA SER A 2 4.76 -31.30 41.35
C SER A 2 4.58 -30.10 40.40
N GLY A 3 5.34 -30.09 39.30
CA GLY A 3 5.31 -29.00 38.31
C GLY A 3 3.95 -28.91 37.61
N LYS A 4 3.43 -27.68 37.45
CA LYS A 4 2.20 -27.43 36.69
C LYS A 4 2.46 -27.62 35.19
N VAL A 5 1.65 -28.46 34.55
CA VAL A 5 1.64 -28.61 33.09
C VAL A 5 1.12 -27.32 32.47
N LEU A 6 1.98 -26.64 31.70
CA LEU A 6 1.60 -25.49 30.88
C LEU A 6 0.83 -26.02 29.66
N ARG A 7 -0.41 -25.53 29.45
CA ARG A 7 -1.20 -25.89 28.27
C ARG A 7 -0.62 -25.21 27.02
N SER A 8 -0.54 -25.94 25.92
CA SER A 8 -0.24 -25.38 24.61
C SER A 8 -1.35 -24.42 24.17
N ARG A 9 -0.98 -23.25 23.66
CA ARG A 9 -1.93 -22.36 22.98
C ARG A 9 -2.29 -22.98 21.63
N GLY A 10 -3.58 -23.10 21.34
CA GLY A 10 -4.05 -23.46 19.99
C GLY A 10 -3.80 -22.31 19.01
N GLY A 11 -3.62 -22.63 17.73
CA GLY A 11 -3.58 -21.65 16.64
C GLY A 11 -4.91 -21.60 15.90
N GLU A 12 -5.26 -20.43 15.36
CA GLU A 12 -6.35 -20.29 14.40
C GLU A 12 -5.80 -20.48 12.99
N THR A 13 -6.53 -21.18 12.12
CA THR A 13 -6.19 -21.31 10.68
C THR A 13 -7.31 -20.72 9.86
N ARG A 14 -6.99 -19.72 9.03
CA ARG A 14 -7.94 -19.08 8.11
C ARG A 14 -7.56 -19.43 6.68
N VAL A 15 -8.55 -19.81 5.87
CA VAL A 15 -8.38 -20.02 4.42
C VAL A 15 -8.95 -18.80 3.70
N LEU A 16 -8.08 -18.04 3.05
CA LEU A 16 -8.45 -16.84 2.30
C LEU A 16 -8.37 -17.15 0.79
N ARG A 17 -9.33 -16.65 0.02
CA ARG A 17 -9.33 -16.74 -1.44
C ARG A 17 -8.98 -15.36 -2.01
N PRO A 18 -7.86 -15.22 -2.73
CA PRO A 18 -7.47 -13.95 -3.32
C PRO A 18 -8.47 -13.51 -4.40
N GLY A 19 -8.63 -12.19 -4.56
CA GLY A 19 -9.35 -11.60 -5.67
C GLY A 19 -8.56 -11.77 -6.95
N TYR A 20 -9.25 -12.06 -8.06
CA TYR A 20 -8.61 -12.25 -9.36
C TYR A 20 -8.58 -10.94 -10.14
N VAL A 21 -7.40 -10.46 -10.53
CA VAL A 21 -7.21 -9.23 -11.29
C VAL A 21 -6.65 -9.53 -12.68
N LYS A 22 -7.18 -8.85 -13.70
CA LYS A 22 -6.84 -9.08 -15.10
C LYS A 22 -6.98 -7.83 -15.99
N PRO A 23 -6.27 -6.74 -15.68
CA PRO A 23 -6.27 -5.57 -16.56
C PRO A 23 -5.94 -5.97 -17.99
N LYS A 24 -6.67 -5.40 -18.94
CA LYS A 24 -6.63 -5.73 -20.37
C LYS A 24 -6.66 -4.45 -21.18
N HIS A 25 -5.77 -4.33 -22.16
CA HIS A 25 -5.84 -3.28 -23.16
C HIS A 25 -6.12 -3.87 -24.54
N ARG A 26 -6.87 -3.11 -25.33
CA ARG A 26 -6.94 -3.30 -26.78
C ARG A 26 -5.85 -2.44 -27.41
N LEU A 27 -5.14 -2.99 -28.39
CA LEU A 27 -4.31 -2.18 -29.27
C LEU A 27 -5.24 -1.34 -30.18
N ASP A 28 -5.21 -0.03 -30.02
CA ASP A 28 -5.91 0.87 -30.94
C ASP A 28 -4.99 1.25 -32.11
N TYR A 29 -5.50 1.15 -33.33
CA TYR A 29 -4.78 1.59 -34.53
C TYR A 29 -4.47 3.09 -34.48
N GLN A 30 -5.31 3.91 -33.83
CA GLN A 30 -5.09 5.35 -33.68
C GLN A 30 -3.86 5.66 -32.82
N GLN A 31 -3.58 4.85 -31.80
CA GLN A 31 -2.36 4.96 -30.98
C GLN A 31 -1.08 4.66 -31.79
N ALA A 32 -1.20 3.86 -32.87
CA ALA A 32 -0.08 3.62 -33.79
C ALA A 32 0.21 4.79 -34.73
N VAL A 33 -0.65 5.81 -34.78
CA VAL A 33 -0.47 7.01 -35.62
C VAL A 33 0.13 8.16 -34.80
N GLU A 34 -0.28 8.34 -33.54
CA GLU A 34 0.18 9.43 -32.67
C GLU A 34 1.44 9.08 -31.86
N ARG A 35 2.41 10.00 -31.80
CA ARG A 35 3.72 9.78 -31.15
C ARG A 35 3.56 9.66 -29.64
N LEU A 36 4.13 8.61 -29.05
CA LEU A 36 4.20 8.44 -27.59
C LEU A 36 5.44 9.17 -27.00
N PRO A 37 5.36 9.64 -25.74
CA PRO A 37 6.52 10.20 -25.04
C PRO A 37 7.70 9.21 -24.99
N GLY A 38 8.91 9.69 -25.28
CA GLY A 38 10.15 8.88 -25.20
C GLY A 38 10.44 8.00 -26.42
N GLU A 39 9.69 8.11 -27.51
CA GLU A 39 9.99 7.41 -28.76
C GLU A 39 11.19 8.02 -29.51
N ASP A 40 12.05 7.15 -30.06
CA ASP A 40 13.13 7.50 -30.98
C ASP A 40 12.54 8.06 -32.30
N PRO A 41 12.74 9.36 -32.58
CA PRO A 41 12.20 10.00 -33.78
C PRO A 41 12.61 9.32 -35.09
N ALA A 42 13.76 8.64 -35.12
CA ALA A 42 14.27 7.99 -36.33
C ALA A 42 13.52 6.69 -36.69
N ARG A 43 12.84 6.06 -35.72
CA ARG A 43 12.14 4.77 -35.90
C ARG A 43 10.62 4.90 -35.97
N LEU A 44 10.08 6.11 -35.91
CA LEU A 44 8.64 6.39 -35.94
C LEU A 44 7.94 5.99 -37.24
N ASN A 45 8.70 5.78 -38.32
CA ASN A 45 8.15 5.35 -39.60
C ASN A 45 8.03 3.82 -39.72
N ASP A 46 8.56 3.05 -38.76
CA ASP A 46 8.46 1.59 -38.75
C ASP A 46 7.22 1.13 -37.96
N PRO A 47 6.16 0.63 -38.64
CA PRO A 47 4.93 0.21 -37.97
C PRO A 47 5.15 -0.97 -37.00
N ALA A 48 6.14 -1.84 -37.27
CA ALA A 48 6.43 -2.97 -36.40
C ALA A 48 7.03 -2.50 -35.07
N TYR A 49 7.96 -1.54 -35.12
CA TYR A 49 8.51 -0.88 -33.93
C TYR A 49 7.41 -0.23 -33.07
N ARG A 50 6.49 0.52 -33.71
CA ARG A 50 5.40 1.21 -33.02
C ARG A 50 4.42 0.25 -32.36
N ARG A 51 4.00 -0.79 -33.09
CA ARG A 51 3.14 -1.84 -32.55
C ARG A 51 3.76 -2.46 -31.29
N LEU A 52 5.02 -2.87 -31.35
CA LEU A 52 5.72 -3.44 -30.19
C LEU A 52 5.82 -2.45 -29.03
N ARG A 53 6.00 -1.15 -29.31
CA ARG A 53 6.05 -0.12 -28.28
C ARG A 53 4.73 0.03 -27.53
N ILE A 54 3.61 0.09 -28.24
CA ILE A 54 2.27 0.19 -27.64
C ILE A 54 1.98 -1.06 -26.80
N LEU A 55 2.27 -2.25 -27.33
CA LEU A 55 2.11 -3.49 -26.55
C LEU A 55 2.93 -3.48 -25.26
N THR A 56 4.17 -2.99 -25.33
CA THR A 56 5.04 -2.88 -24.16
C THR A 56 4.49 -1.85 -23.16
N ASP A 57 3.92 -0.75 -23.63
CA ASP A 57 3.35 0.29 -22.78
C ASP A 57 2.07 -0.21 -22.09
N ASN A 58 1.19 -0.87 -22.82
CA ASN A 58 0.00 -1.52 -22.26
C ASN A 58 0.36 -2.52 -21.17
N LEU A 59 1.34 -3.41 -21.42
CA LEU A 59 1.81 -4.37 -20.41
C LEU A 59 2.38 -3.69 -19.16
N LYS A 60 3.03 -2.53 -19.30
CA LYS A 60 3.51 -1.75 -18.15
C LYS A 60 2.35 -1.13 -17.36
N GLN A 61 1.35 -0.59 -18.05
CA GLN A 61 0.16 -0.03 -17.40
C GLN A 61 -0.63 -1.14 -16.69
N GLU A 62 -0.75 -2.33 -17.29
CA GLU A 62 -1.36 -3.50 -16.68
C GLU A 62 -0.61 -3.95 -15.42
N GLU A 63 0.72 -4.01 -15.46
CA GLU A 63 1.54 -4.29 -14.27
C GLU A 63 1.33 -3.24 -13.18
N GLN A 64 1.33 -1.96 -13.54
CA GLN A 64 1.12 -0.86 -12.60
C GLN A 64 -0.27 -0.93 -11.94
N ALA A 65 -1.31 -1.28 -12.70
CA ALA A 65 -2.65 -1.47 -12.15
C ALA A 65 -2.67 -2.60 -11.10
N ILE A 66 -1.96 -3.71 -11.34
CA ILE A 66 -1.86 -4.80 -10.35
C ILE A 66 -1.07 -4.36 -9.12
N VAL A 67 0.05 -3.64 -9.30
CA VAL A 67 0.84 -3.10 -8.19
C VAL A 67 0.02 -2.13 -7.34
N GLN A 68 -0.85 -1.31 -7.94
CA GLN A 68 -1.76 -0.44 -7.19
C GLN A 68 -2.77 -1.24 -6.36
N VAL A 69 -3.29 -2.36 -6.88
CA VAL A 69 -4.14 -3.25 -6.08
C VAL A 69 -3.38 -3.85 -4.91
N GLU A 70 -2.15 -4.32 -5.13
CA GLU A 70 -1.28 -4.83 -4.05
C GLU A 70 -1.03 -3.75 -2.98
N GLU A 71 -0.66 -2.54 -3.40
CA GLU A 71 -0.43 -1.42 -2.48
C GLU A 71 -1.69 -1.06 -1.71
N MET A 72 -2.85 -1.01 -2.37
CA MET A 72 -4.13 -0.72 -1.71
C MET A 72 -4.50 -1.78 -0.68
N GLN A 73 -4.25 -3.06 -0.95
CA GLN A 73 -4.44 -4.14 0.03
C GLN A 73 -3.49 -3.98 1.21
N ALA A 74 -2.21 -3.68 0.98
CA ALA A 74 -1.22 -3.50 2.03
C ALA A 74 -1.54 -2.28 2.92
N VAL A 75 -1.84 -1.14 2.30
CA VAL A 75 -2.24 0.09 3.00
C VAL A 75 -3.51 -0.14 3.79
N SER A 76 -4.53 -0.78 3.21
CA SER A 76 -5.79 -1.04 3.90
C SER A 76 -5.61 -2.02 5.08
N ALA A 77 -4.77 -3.05 4.92
CA ALA A 77 -4.40 -3.94 6.01
C ALA A 77 -3.77 -3.18 7.19
N VAL A 78 -2.86 -2.24 6.91
CA VAL A 78 -2.24 -1.38 7.93
C VAL A 78 -3.21 -0.35 8.50
N LEU A 79 -4.08 0.23 7.68
CA LEU A 79 -4.99 1.30 8.11
C LEU A 79 -6.21 0.81 8.87
N GLN A 80 -6.73 -0.35 8.50
CA GLN A 80 -8.02 -0.86 9.00
C GLN A 80 -7.88 -2.20 9.70
N GLY A 81 -6.73 -2.88 9.60
CA GLY A 81 -6.57 -4.26 10.06
C GLY A 81 -7.26 -5.28 9.14
N LYS A 82 -7.86 -4.80 8.04
CA LYS A 82 -8.66 -5.57 7.11
C LYS A 82 -8.79 -4.84 5.78
N TYR A 83 -9.25 -5.54 4.75
CA TYR A 83 -9.68 -4.93 3.50
C TYR A 83 -10.75 -5.76 2.83
N THR A 84 -11.47 -5.13 1.92
CA THR A 84 -12.48 -5.81 1.10
C THR A 84 -11.98 -5.88 -0.33
N MET A 85 -12.07 -7.05 -0.94
CA MET A 85 -11.84 -7.25 -2.36
C MET A 85 -13.18 -7.42 -3.05
N SER A 86 -13.46 -6.59 -4.05
CA SER A 86 -14.64 -6.69 -4.91
C SER A 86 -14.21 -6.80 -6.37
N GLY A 87 -15.00 -7.48 -7.19
CA GLY A 87 -14.83 -7.50 -8.63
C GLY A 87 -16.07 -8.07 -9.31
N GLU A 88 -16.31 -7.70 -10.56
CA GLU A 88 -17.51 -8.13 -11.31
C GLU A 88 -17.67 -9.66 -11.41
N GLN A 89 -16.59 -10.40 -11.17
CA GLN A 89 -16.50 -11.85 -11.43
C GLN A 89 -16.31 -12.70 -10.17
N PHE A 90 -16.27 -12.08 -8.98
CA PHE A 90 -16.23 -12.83 -7.72
C PHE A 90 -17.02 -12.10 -6.62
N GLU A 91 -17.60 -12.88 -5.70
CA GLU A 91 -18.31 -12.33 -4.55
C GLU A 91 -17.37 -11.48 -3.70
N THR A 92 -17.85 -10.32 -3.23
CA THR A 92 -17.07 -9.43 -2.37
C THR A 92 -16.54 -10.19 -1.14
N VAL A 93 -15.21 -10.26 -0.99
CA VAL A 93 -14.54 -10.96 0.12
C VAL A 93 -13.95 -9.94 1.07
N GLU A 94 -14.37 -9.98 2.34
CA GLU A 94 -13.67 -9.27 3.42
C GLU A 94 -12.52 -10.15 3.92
N VAL A 95 -11.32 -9.57 3.96
CA VAL A 95 -10.13 -10.14 4.55
C VAL A 95 -9.85 -9.38 5.84
N ASP A 96 -10.21 -9.98 6.97
CA ASP A 96 -9.97 -9.43 8.30
C ASP A 96 -8.81 -10.16 8.99
N PHE A 97 -7.75 -9.42 9.34
CA PHE A 97 -6.60 -9.96 10.08
C PHE A 97 -6.82 -9.98 11.59
N GLY A 98 -7.91 -9.40 12.07
CA GLY A 98 -8.31 -9.44 13.48
C GLY A 98 -7.58 -8.41 14.34
N ARG A 99 -7.34 -7.20 13.83
CA ARG A 99 -6.73 -6.12 14.62
C ARG A 99 -7.58 -5.79 15.85
N SER A 100 -6.93 -5.69 17.00
CA SER A 100 -7.52 -5.25 18.25
C SER A 100 -8.18 -3.88 18.10
N ALA A 101 -9.40 -3.73 18.64
CA ALA A 101 -10.13 -2.46 18.58
C ALA A 101 -9.37 -1.31 19.27
N ALA A 102 -8.56 -1.62 20.30
CA ALA A 102 -7.74 -0.65 21.03
C ALA A 102 -6.64 0.00 20.17
N ASN A 103 -6.22 -0.66 19.09
CA ASN A 103 -5.23 -0.15 18.15
C ASN A 103 -5.83 0.87 17.15
N ASN A 104 -7.15 1.09 17.21
CA ASN A 104 -7.87 2.08 16.42
C ASN A 104 -8.30 3.23 17.32
N ILE A 105 -7.50 4.29 17.37
CA ILE A 105 -7.70 5.41 18.29
C ILE A 105 -8.35 6.56 17.53
N THR A 106 -9.36 7.19 18.11
CA THR A 106 -9.89 8.48 17.63
C THR A 106 -9.80 9.49 18.77
N GLN A 107 -9.10 10.59 18.56
CA GLN A 107 -9.06 11.67 19.55
C GLN A 107 -10.47 12.23 19.77
N ALA A 108 -10.84 12.37 21.04
CA ALA A 108 -12.17 12.84 21.44
C ALA A 108 -12.15 13.38 22.89
N GLY A 109 -13.29 13.91 23.33
CA GLY A 109 -13.54 14.18 24.75
C GLY A 109 -12.76 15.37 25.33
N GLY A 110 -12.38 16.35 24.50
CA GLY A 110 -11.59 17.51 24.91
C GLY A 110 -10.08 17.28 24.90
N ARG A 111 -9.63 16.05 24.59
CA ARG A 111 -8.20 15.69 24.45
C ARG A 111 -7.70 15.76 23.02
N GLU A 112 -8.55 16.22 22.09
CA GLU A 112 -8.16 16.47 20.70
C GLU A 112 -7.03 17.49 20.65
N TRP A 113 -6.00 17.21 19.84
CA TRP A 113 -4.84 18.09 19.69
C TRP A 113 -5.24 19.48 19.17
N SER A 114 -6.25 19.61 18.31
CA SER A 114 -6.77 20.91 17.87
C SER A 114 -7.34 21.79 18.98
N LYS A 115 -7.71 21.21 20.13
CA LYS A 115 -8.24 21.95 21.29
C LYS A 115 -7.17 22.25 22.34
N GLN A 116 -5.96 21.73 22.17
CA GLN A 116 -4.88 21.94 23.12
C GLN A 116 -4.15 23.26 22.86
N ASN A 117 -3.57 23.83 23.93
CA ASN A 117 -2.75 25.02 23.81
C ASN A 117 -1.37 24.66 23.23
N ALA A 118 -1.02 25.26 22.09
CA ALA A 118 0.21 24.98 21.37
C ALA A 118 1.51 25.28 22.16
N ASP A 119 1.47 26.18 23.14
CA ASP A 119 2.65 26.61 23.90
C ASP A 119 2.91 25.74 25.14
N THR A 120 1.88 25.11 25.71
CA THR A 120 1.98 24.40 26.99
C THR A 120 1.66 22.91 26.91
N PHE A 121 0.94 22.47 25.87
CA PHE A 121 0.61 21.06 25.71
C PHE A 121 1.78 20.29 25.11
N ASP A 122 2.03 19.11 25.64
CA ASP A 122 3.11 18.22 25.23
C ASP A 122 2.52 16.96 24.57
N PRO A 123 2.42 16.92 23.24
CA PRO A 123 1.79 15.81 22.53
C PRO A 123 2.63 14.53 22.56
N THR A 124 3.88 14.57 23.06
CA THR A 124 4.71 13.37 23.09
C THR A 124 4.21 12.34 24.10
N HIS A 125 3.53 12.76 25.16
CA HIS A 125 2.89 11.84 26.10
C HIS A 125 1.79 11.01 25.42
N ASP A 126 1.06 11.61 24.49
CA ASP A 126 0.06 10.89 23.70
C ASP A 126 0.75 9.94 22.72
N LEU A 127 1.83 10.35 22.04
CA LEU A 127 2.60 9.46 21.17
C LEU A 127 3.09 8.22 21.92
N ASP A 128 3.67 8.41 23.12
CA ASP A 128 4.16 7.31 23.95
C ASP A 128 3.00 6.40 24.38
N ALA A 129 1.87 6.98 24.83
CA ALA A 129 0.70 6.21 25.23
C ALA A 129 0.02 5.46 24.06
N TYR A 130 0.08 6.01 22.84
CA TYR A 130 -0.42 5.31 21.65
C TYR A 130 0.46 4.11 21.29
N CYS A 131 1.78 4.21 21.47
CA CYS A 131 2.70 3.10 21.23
C CYS A 131 2.43 1.90 22.15
N ASP A 132 1.94 2.13 23.38
CA ASP A 132 1.64 1.07 24.35
C ASP A 132 0.52 0.11 23.91
N PHE A 133 -0.29 0.48 22.90
CA PHE A 133 -1.31 -0.41 22.32
C PHE A 133 -0.75 -1.39 21.29
N ALA A 134 0.49 -1.22 20.84
CA ALA A 134 1.10 -2.13 19.88
C ALA A 134 1.53 -3.46 20.53
N SER A 135 1.48 -4.55 19.77
CA SER A 135 1.96 -5.87 20.20
C SER A 135 3.48 -5.91 20.43
N GLY A 136 4.21 -4.93 19.89
CA GLY A 136 5.67 -4.84 19.93
C GLY A 136 6.17 -3.38 19.98
N THR A 137 7.47 -3.19 19.80
CA THR A 137 8.07 -1.85 19.79
C THR A 137 7.65 -1.08 18.54
N ILE A 138 7.50 0.24 18.67
CA ILE A 138 7.24 1.16 17.54
C ILE A 138 8.54 1.90 17.21
N ASN A 139 8.87 2.01 15.94
CA ASN A 139 10.06 2.74 15.47
C ASN A 139 9.77 3.77 14.36
N ILE A 140 8.55 3.80 13.84
CA ILE A 140 8.15 4.73 12.79
C ILE A 140 6.75 5.28 13.02
N ALA A 141 6.61 6.58 12.79
CA ALA A 141 5.36 7.33 12.71
C ALA A 141 5.18 7.84 11.28
N ILE A 142 4.13 7.39 10.59
CA ILE A 142 3.75 7.85 9.26
C ILE A 142 2.46 8.65 9.40
N MET A 143 2.43 9.88 8.89
CA MET A 143 1.27 10.75 9.04
C MET A 143 0.98 11.56 7.78
N ASP A 144 -0.24 12.05 7.63
CA ASP A 144 -0.54 13.00 6.57
C ASP A 144 -0.05 14.42 6.92
N GLY A 145 -0.08 15.32 5.94
CA GLY A 145 0.42 16.68 6.10
C GLY A 145 -0.31 17.52 7.17
N THR A 146 -1.57 17.22 7.46
CA THR A 146 -2.38 17.97 8.42
C THR A 146 -2.07 17.58 9.86
N VAL A 147 -1.88 16.28 10.12
CA VAL A 147 -1.33 15.78 11.40
C VAL A 147 0.05 16.38 11.65
N TRP A 148 0.94 16.35 10.65
CA TRP A 148 2.26 16.94 10.79
C TRP A 148 2.20 18.43 11.13
N ARG A 149 1.34 19.19 10.43
CA ARG A 149 1.15 20.62 10.70
C ARG A 149 0.70 20.87 12.13
N MET A 150 -0.20 20.03 12.65
CA MET A 150 -0.70 20.13 14.02
C MET A 150 0.39 19.77 15.05
N LEU A 151 1.03 18.60 14.88
CA LEU A 151 2.10 18.12 15.76
C LEU A 151 3.28 19.12 15.82
N ASN A 152 3.75 19.59 14.67
CA ASN A 152 4.81 20.59 14.56
C ASN A 152 4.37 22.00 15.03
N GLY A 153 3.08 22.22 15.24
CA GLY A 153 2.53 23.43 15.84
C GLY A 153 2.87 23.57 17.33
N PHE A 154 2.97 22.44 18.06
CA PHE A 154 3.27 22.42 19.48
C PHE A 154 4.72 22.79 19.77
N LYS A 155 4.93 23.77 20.65
CA LYS A 155 6.25 24.26 21.04
C LYS A 155 7.09 23.16 21.70
N LEU A 156 6.52 22.46 22.68
CA LEU A 156 7.22 21.41 23.44
C LEU A 156 7.61 20.21 22.58
N PHE A 157 6.82 19.90 21.54
CA PHE A 157 7.20 18.88 20.56
C PHE A 157 8.44 19.32 19.75
N ARG A 158 8.45 20.55 19.23
CA ARG A 158 9.59 21.06 18.45
C ARG A 158 10.90 21.09 19.24
N GLU A 159 10.84 21.31 20.55
CA GLU A 159 12.02 21.27 21.42
C GLU A 159 12.62 19.86 21.56
N LYS A 160 11.80 18.82 21.37
CA LYS A 160 12.21 17.41 21.46
C LYS A 160 12.50 16.76 20.11
N LEU A 161 12.12 17.40 19.00
CA LEU A 161 12.34 16.88 17.65
C LEU A 161 13.82 17.02 17.25
N ASP A 162 14.47 15.90 16.96
CA ASP A 162 15.80 15.89 16.36
C ASP A 162 15.71 15.83 14.83
N THR A 163 16.08 16.92 14.17
CA THR A 163 16.08 17.02 12.70
C THR A 163 17.42 16.61 12.09
N ARG A 164 18.44 16.29 12.90
CA ARG A 164 19.74 15.86 12.40
C ARG A 164 19.57 14.51 11.71
N ARG A 165 19.85 14.47 10.42
CA ARG A 165 19.90 13.23 9.64
C ARG A 165 21.14 12.43 10.06
N GLY A 166 20.98 11.55 11.05
CA GLY A 166 21.92 10.47 11.29
C GLY A 166 21.80 9.44 10.16
N SER A 167 22.89 9.14 9.47
CA SER A 167 22.94 8.12 8.41
C SER A 167 22.57 6.74 8.97
N LYS A 168 21.27 6.40 8.94
CA LYS A 168 20.77 5.03 9.13
C LYS A 168 20.30 4.54 7.76
N SER A 169 21.09 3.65 7.15
CA SER A 169 21.01 3.22 5.74
C SER A 169 19.69 2.54 5.32
N GLU A 170 18.82 2.14 6.24
CA GLU A 170 17.57 1.40 5.92
C GLU A 170 16.46 2.34 5.42
N LEU A 171 16.21 3.45 6.11
CA LEU A 171 15.20 4.44 5.68
C LEU A 171 15.61 5.14 4.38
N GLU A 172 16.91 5.39 4.18
CA GLU A 172 17.45 5.96 2.95
C GLU A 172 17.27 5.03 1.73
N THR A 173 17.17 3.71 1.94
CA THR A 173 16.91 2.76 0.85
C THR A 173 15.42 2.72 0.50
N ALA A 174 14.52 2.75 1.50
CA ALA A 174 13.07 2.84 1.28
C ALA A 174 12.66 4.16 0.59
N LEU A 175 13.34 5.27 0.91
CA LEU A 175 13.04 6.60 0.35
C LEU A 175 13.63 6.84 -1.05
N LYS A 176 14.62 6.07 -1.49
CA LYS A 176 15.25 6.23 -2.82
C LYS A 176 14.27 6.04 -3.98
N ASP A 177 13.29 5.15 -3.83
CA ASP A 177 12.23 4.91 -4.83
C ASP A 177 10.92 5.67 -4.54
N LEU A 178 10.75 6.25 -3.34
CA LEU A 178 9.56 7.01 -2.93
C LEU A 178 9.77 8.54 -2.98
N GLY A 179 10.89 8.98 -3.56
CA GLY A 179 11.49 10.32 -3.38
C GLY A 179 10.64 11.55 -3.74
N SER A 180 9.46 11.39 -4.32
CA SER A 180 8.52 12.49 -4.60
C SER A 180 7.30 12.57 -3.68
N VAL A 181 7.03 11.56 -2.84
CA VAL A 181 5.75 11.43 -2.11
C VAL A 181 5.89 11.19 -0.60
N VAL A 182 7.07 10.87 -0.08
CA VAL A 182 7.31 10.71 1.37
C VAL A 182 8.43 11.64 1.85
N PHE A 183 8.19 12.33 2.97
CA PHE A 183 9.12 13.28 3.56
C PHE A 183 9.52 12.84 4.97
N PHE A 184 10.79 12.50 5.15
CA PHE A 184 11.38 12.32 6.47
C PHE A 184 11.52 13.67 7.20
N LYS A 185 11.03 13.77 8.44
CA LYS A 185 11.03 15.02 9.23
C LYS A 185 12.05 15.05 10.36
N GLY A 186 12.48 13.89 10.85
CA GLY A 186 13.39 13.80 11.99
C GLY A 186 13.02 12.63 12.89
N TYR A 187 13.57 12.64 14.09
CA TYR A 187 13.32 11.66 15.14
C TYR A 187 12.74 12.33 16.39
N TYR A 188 11.82 11.64 17.07
CA TYR A 188 11.48 11.89 18.46
C TYR A 188 11.97 10.69 19.28
N GLY A 189 13.05 10.86 20.04
CA GLY A 189 13.76 9.71 20.61
C GLY A 189 14.22 8.74 19.51
N ASP A 190 13.77 7.49 19.57
CA ASP A 190 14.03 6.47 18.53
C ASP A 190 12.92 6.38 17.46
N LEU A 191 11.84 7.16 17.58
CA LEU A 191 10.71 7.17 16.64
C LEU A 191 11.03 8.02 15.40
N ALA A 192 11.15 7.37 14.24
CA ALA A 192 11.29 8.05 12.95
C ALA A 192 9.97 8.72 12.55
N ILE A 193 10.00 10.00 12.19
CA ILE A 193 8.79 10.74 11.79
C ILE A 193 8.79 10.97 10.28
N MET A 194 7.72 10.52 9.63
CA MET A 194 7.51 10.61 8.19
C MET A 194 6.17 11.21 7.83
N VAL A 195 6.16 12.02 6.77
CA VAL A 195 4.93 12.55 6.16
C VAL A 195 4.73 11.91 4.81
N ALA A 196 3.63 11.18 4.62
CA ALA A 196 3.27 10.57 3.36
C ALA A 196 2.21 11.41 2.61
N LYS A 197 2.38 11.52 1.30
CA LYS A 197 1.45 12.16 0.35
C LYS A 197 1.17 11.24 -0.84
N THR A 198 1.22 9.94 -0.62
CA THR A 198 1.00 8.93 -1.67
C THR A 198 -0.45 8.99 -2.15
N THR A 199 -0.62 8.94 -3.48
CA THR A 199 -1.91 8.98 -4.15
C THR A 199 -2.09 7.78 -5.08
N TYR A 200 -3.35 7.45 -5.37
CA TYR A 200 -3.76 6.48 -6.38
C TYR A 200 -4.87 7.09 -7.23
N VAL A 201 -5.13 6.49 -8.38
CA VAL A 201 -6.24 6.87 -9.26
C VAL A 201 -7.38 5.87 -9.01
N ASP A 202 -8.55 6.36 -8.65
CA ASP A 202 -9.71 5.50 -8.41
C ASP A 202 -10.39 5.06 -9.73
N GLU A 203 -11.46 4.26 -9.62
CA GLU A 203 -12.22 3.75 -10.77
C GLU A 203 -12.87 4.86 -11.62
N ASN A 204 -13.07 6.06 -11.07
CA ASN A 204 -13.62 7.21 -11.78
C ASN A 204 -12.52 8.04 -12.48
N GLY A 205 -11.25 7.71 -12.26
CA GLY A 205 -10.12 8.47 -12.77
C GLY A 205 -9.70 9.64 -11.87
N ASP A 206 -10.25 9.74 -10.65
CA ASP A 206 -9.93 10.81 -9.72
C ASP A 206 -8.71 10.44 -8.84
N GLU A 207 -7.86 11.42 -8.56
CA GLU A 207 -6.69 11.24 -7.69
C GLU A 207 -7.10 11.25 -6.21
N GLN A 208 -6.90 10.12 -5.54
CA GLN A 208 -7.22 9.92 -4.12
C GLN A 208 -5.95 9.69 -3.30
N ARG A 209 -5.99 9.99 -2.00
CA ARG A 209 -4.87 9.68 -1.09
C ARG A 209 -5.02 8.28 -0.51
N TYR A 210 -3.90 7.55 -0.45
CA TYR A 210 -3.83 6.31 0.32
C TYR A 210 -4.03 6.54 1.81
N LEU A 211 -3.43 7.62 2.34
CA LEU A 211 -3.55 8.01 3.74
C LEU A 211 -4.61 9.11 3.88
N PRO A 212 -5.76 8.83 4.53
CA PRO A 212 -6.80 9.82 4.77
C PRO A 212 -6.30 10.99 5.63
N GLU A 213 -6.94 12.15 5.51
CA GLU A 213 -6.61 13.34 6.31
C GLU A 213 -6.85 13.09 7.82
N GLY A 214 -5.93 13.59 8.65
CA GLY A 214 -5.94 13.41 10.09
C GLY A 214 -5.42 12.05 10.55
N THR A 215 -4.79 11.25 9.68
CA THR A 215 -4.32 9.91 10.02
C THR A 215 -2.87 9.91 10.46
N LEU A 216 -2.62 9.31 11.63
CA LEU A 216 -1.31 8.95 12.16
C LEU A 216 -1.23 7.43 12.29
N ILE A 217 -0.22 6.82 11.67
CA ILE A 217 0.12 5.41 11.80
C ILE A 217 1.40 5.32 12.63
N LEU A 218 1.35 4.53 13.69
CA LEU A 218 2.50 4.09 14.45
C LEU A 218 2.74 2.63 14.12
N GLY A 219 3.95 2.29 13.71
CA GLY A 219 4.31 0.92 13.36
C GLY A 219 5.78 0.61 13.59
N ASN A 220 6.19 -0.54 13.08
CA ASN A 220 7.58 -0.95 13.10
C ASN A 220 8.02 -1.47 11.73
N THR A 221 9.15 -0.98 11.24
CA THR A 221 9.72 -1.39 9.94
C THR A 221 10.18 -2.85 9.89
N GLN A 222 10.26 -3.53 11.04
CA GLN A 222 10.59 -4.95 11.15
C GLN A 222 9.36 -5.86 11.06
N VAL A 223 8.15 -5.30 10.98
CA VAL A 223 6.93 -6.09 10.76
C VAL A 223 6.87 -6.48 9.29
N GLU A 224 7.16 -7.75 9.03
CA GLU A 224 7.15 -8.30 7.66
C GLU A 224 5.76 -8.81 7.29
N GLY A 225 5.11 -8.11 6.37
CA GLY A 225 3.94 -8.63 5.66
C GLY A 225 4.32 -9.73 4.67
N VAL A 226 3.35 -10.58 4.31
CA VAL A 226 3.55 -11.67 3.36
C VAL A 226 2.73 -11.39 2.10
N ARG A 227 3.38 -11.40 0.94
CA ARG A 227 2.69 -11.31 -0.35
C ARG A 227 2.30 -12.71 -0.81
N CYS A 228 1.00 -12.99 -0.83
CA CYS A 228 0.46 -14.26 -1.29
C CYS A 228 -0.14 -14.09 -2.69
N TYR A 229 -0.02 -15.13 -3.51
CA TYR A 229 -0.57 -15.16 -4.86
C TYR A 229 -1.36 -16.45 -5.07
N GLY A 230 -2.62 -16.30 -5.47
CA GLY A 230 -3.47 -17.42 -5.85
C GLY A 230 -3.08 -18.03 -7.19
N ALA A 231 -3.71 -19.16 -7.50
CA ALA A 231 -3.55 -19.82 -8.79
C ALA A 231 -4.11 -18.96 -9.94
N ILE A 232 -3.42 -18.98 -11.09
CA ILE A 232 -3.91 -18.36 -12.33
C ILE A 232 -5.03 -19.24 -12.91
N GLN A 233 -6.18 -18.63 -13.20
CA GLN A 233 -7.39 -19.31 -13.68
C GLN A 233 -7.60 -19.11 -15.19
N ASP A 234 -6.53 -19.27 -15.97
CA ASP A 234 -6.55 -19.21 -17.44
C ASP A 234 -6.29 -20.61 -18.02
N ASN A 235 -7.13 -21.05 -18.95
CA ASN A 235 -7.00 -22.38 -19.58
C ASN A 235 -5.67 -22.53 -20.35
N GLN A 236 -5.16 -21.45 -20.93
CA GLN A 236 -3.87 -21.45 -21.59
C GLN A 236 -2.74 -21.60 -20.57
N ALA A 237 -2.79 -20.86 -19.45
CA ALA A 237 -1.84 -21.02 -18.36
C ALA A 237 -1.82 -22.47 -17.86
N LEU A 238 -3.00 -23.08 -17.67
CA LEU A 238 -3.12 -24.49 -17.29
C LEU A 238 -2.51 -25.43 -18.34
N SER A 239 -2.75 -25.18 -19.63
CA SER A 239 -2.17 -25.99 -20.72
C SER A 239 -0.65 -25.88 -20.81
N GLU A 240 -0.09 -24.73 -20.38
CA GLU A 240 1.34 -24.47 -20.27
C GLU A 240 1.94 -25.03 -18.97
N GLY A 241 1.11 -25.63 -18.09
CA GLY A 241 1.52 -26.17 -16.79
C GLY A 241 1.72 -25.12 -15.70
N ILE A 242 1.24 -23.89 -15.92
CA ILE A 242 1.37 -22.77 -14.99
C ILE A 242 0.14 -22.73 -14.08
N THR A 243 0.30 -23.22 -12.85
CA THR A 243 -0.77 -23.24 -11.83
C THR A 243 -0.56 -22.21 -10.71
N SER A 244 0.61 -21.57 -10.63
CA SER A 244 0.93 -20.54 -9.65
C SER A 244 1.94 -19.56 -10.25
N ALA A 245 1.59 -18.29 -10.34
CA ALA A 245 2.47 -17.23 -10.81
C ALA A 245 2.10 -15.89 -10.15
N ILE A 246 3.10 -15.03 -9.97
CA ILE A 246 2.90 -13.64 -9.49
C ILE A 246 2.21 -12.82 -10.58
N ARG A 247 2.57 -13.05 -11.84
CA ARG A 247 1.99 -12.44 -13.04
C ARG A 247 1.88 -13.47 -14.14
N TYR A 248 0.83 -13.37 -14.93
CA TYR A 248 0.69 -14.09 -16.20
C TYR A 248 0.30 -13.11 -17.31
N PRO A 249 1.29 -12.50 -17.99
CA PRO A 249 1.04 -11.64 -19.15
C PRO A 249 0.69 -12.51 -20.36
N LYS A 250 -0.31 -12.07 -21.10
CA LYS A 250 -0.81 -12.73 -22.31
C LYS A 250 -1.05 -11.70 -23.40
N HIS A 251 -0.75 -12.13 -24.61
CA HIS A 251 -0.95 -11.37 -25.83
C HIS A 251 -1.67 -12.27 -26.84
N TRP A 252 -2.67 -11.74 -27.53
CA TRP A 252 -3.36 -12.47 -28.58
C TRP A 252 -3.99 -11.56 -29.62
N LEU A 253 -4.24 -12.15 -30.79
CA LEU A 253 -5.02 -11.56 -31.88
C LEU A 253 -6.39 -12.22 -31.91
N GLU A 254 -7.44 -11.41 -31.90
CA GLU A 254 -8.80 -11.83 -32.19
C GLU A 254 -9.07 -11.61 -33.68
N VAL A 255 -9.26 -12.71 -34.39
CA VAL A 255 -9.49 -12.70 -35.84
C VAL A 255 -10.97 -12.40 -36.10
N GLY A 256 -11.26 -11.37 -36.90
CA GLY A 256 -12.62 -10.90 -37.20
C GLY A 256 -12.64 -9.72 -38.17
N ASP A 257 -13.81 -9.09 -38.35
CA ASP A 257 -14.00 -7.89 -39.18
C ASP A 257 -14.53 -6.70 -38.33
N PRO A 258 -13.65 -5.84 -37.77
CA PRO A 258 -12.19 -5.83 -37.91
C PRO A 258 -11.47 -6.72 -36.90
N GLY A 259 -10.27 -7.20 -37.26
CA GLY A 259 -9.37 -7.90 -36.35
C GLY A 259 -8.90 -6.99 -35.21
N CYS A 260 -8.75 -7.56 -34.01
CA CYS A 260 -8.36 -6.82 -32.81
C CYS A 260 -7.15 -7.48 -32.15
N GLU A 261 -6.32 -6.68 -31.49
CA GLU A 261 -5.16 -7.17 -30.76
C GLU A 261 -5.27 -6.77 -29.29
N TYR A 262 -4.89 -7.67 -28.39
CA TYR A 262 -5.05 -7.47 -26.95
C TYR A 262 -3.80 -7.86 -26.17
N THR A 263 -3.57 -7.13 -25.09
CA THR A 263 -2.69 -7.49 -23.98
C THR A 263 -3.54 -7.66 -22.73
N MET A 264 -3.15 -8.57 -21.85
CA MET A 264 -3.76 -8.77 -20.55
C MET A 264 -2.74 -9.34 -19.59
N THR A 265 -2.68 -8.83 -18.37
CA THR A 265 -1.82 -9.39 -17.33
C THR A 265 -2.68 -9.88 -16.19
N GLN A 266 -2.57 -11.17 -15.85
CA GLN A 266 -3.40 -11.80 -14.81
C GLN A 266 -2.60 -11.99 -13.52
N SER A 267 -3.25 -11.78 -12.38
CA SER A 267 -2.70 -12.02 -11.05
C SER A 267 -3.83 -12.31 -10.05
N ALA A 268 -3.50 -12.91 -8.91
CA ALA A 268 -4.43 -13.13 -7.81
C ALA A 268 -3.77 -12.72 -6.48
N PRO A 269 -3.51 -11.42 -6.25
CA PRO A 269 -2.75 -10.94 -5.10
C PRO A 269 -3.58 -10.96 -3.81
N LEU A 270 -2.89 -11.27 -2.70
CA LEU A 270 -3.39 -11.16 -1.33
C LEU A 270 -2.24 -10.69 -0.44
N MET A 271 -2.23 -9.40 -0.09
CA MET A 271 -1.27 -8.87 0.88
C MET A 271 -1.73 -9.25 2.29
N VAL A 272 -0.96 -10.10 2.97
CA VAL A 272 -1.28 -10.62 4.31
C VAL A 272 -0.47 -9.87 5.34
N LEU A 273 -1.13 -9.42 6.40
CA LEU A 273 -0.51 -8.82 7.58
C LEU A 273 -0.64 -9.80 8.77
N PRO A 274 0.42 -10.56 9.11
CA PRO A 274 0.33 -11.59 10.15
C PRO A 274 0.11 -11.02 11.56
N ASP A 275 0.72 -9.88 11.86
CA ASP A 275 0.58 -9.19 13.15
C ASP A 275 -0.02 -7.79 12.92
N PRO A 276 -1.35 -7.67 12.79
CA PRO A 276 -2.00 -6.38 12.61
C PRO A 276 -1.95 -5.51 13.87
N ASP A 277 -1.71 -6.09 15.05
CA ASP A 277 -1.59 -5.38 16.33
C ASP A 277 -0.22 -4.72 16.50
N ALA A 278 0.74 -4.99 15.62
CA ALA A 278 2.00 -4.24 15.56
C ALA A 278 1.82 -2.81 15.01
N PHE A 279 0.62 -2.47 14.53
CA PHE A 279 0.26 -1.13 14.07
C PHE A 279 -0.81 -0.51 14.97
N VAL A 280 -0.66 0.78 15.23
CA VAL A 280 -1.67 1.62 15.90
C VAL A 280 -2.02 2.77 14.97
N VAL A 281 -3.32 2.93 14.69
CA VAL A 281 -3.84 3.96 13.79
C VAL A 281 -4.65 4.95 14.62
N VAL A 282 -4.27 6.23 14.51
CA VAL A 282 -4.86 7.32 15.28
C VAL A 282 -5.48 8.32 14.32
N GLN A 283 -6.78 8.54 14.46
CA GLN A 283 -7.47 9.69 13.89
C GLN A 283 -7.25 10.89 14.82
N VAL A 284 -6.32 11.75 14.44
CA VAL A 284 -6.01 13.01 15.11
C VAL A 284 -7.06 14.04 14.76
N LYS A 285 -7.46 14.82 15.76
CA LYS A 285 -8.49 15.86 15.62
C LYS A 285 -8.05 17.18 16.19
#